data_AF-A0A1Z9C0J5-F1
#
_entry.id   AF-A0A1Z9C0J5-F1
#
_cell.length_a   1.000
_cell.length_b   1.000
_cell.length_c   1.000
_cell.angle_alpha   90.00
_cell.angle_beta   90.00
_cell.angle_gamma   90.00
#
_symmetry.space_group_name_H-M   'P 1'
#
loop_
_entity.id
_entity.type
_entity.pdbx_description
1 polymer ?
#
loop_
_entity_poly.entity_id
_entity_poly.type
_entity_poly.pdbx_seq_one_letter_code
_entity_poly.pdbx_strand_id
1 'polypeptide(L)'
;MSIPSDRETLEKARAMGLKLSSDGKTWVPNDEMVVQLPVKPKTNEATGISLSILKGFAIVFIVVILAAFSLFSLFETGLELVCGFILILLAGGGSGF
;
A
#
# COMPACT_ATOMS: atom_id res chain seq x y z
N MET A 1 -7.13 50.33 42.49
CA MET A 1 -6.89 48.91 42.18
C MET A 1 -5.99 48.36 43.28
N SER A 2 -6.50 47.45 44.11
CA SER A 2 -5.72 46.79 45.16
C SER A 2 -4.77 45.79 44.51
N ILE A 3 -3.48 45.87 44.85
CA ILE A 3 -2.48 44.90 44.44
C ILE A 3 -2.88 43.57 45.11
N PRO A 4 -3.15 42.50 44.36
CA PRO A 4 -3.46 41.20 44.95
C PRO A 4 -2.27 40.75 45.79
N SER A 5 -2.53 40.18 46.97
CA SER A 5 -1.40 39.73 47.80
C SER A 5 -0.71 38.55 47.10
N ASP A 6 0.60 38.42 47.31
CA ASP A 6 1.40 37.35 46.69
C ASP A 6 0.83 35.96 46.95
N ARG A 7 0.15 35.77 48.09
CA ARG A 7 -0.56 34.53 48.44
C ARG A 7 -1.73 34.23 47.51
N GLU A 8 -2.53 35.22 47.18
CA GLU A 8 -3.71 35.04 46.29
C GLU A 8 -3.26 34.71 44.86
N THR A 9 -2.16 35.32 44.42
CA THR A 9 -1.56 35.04 43.10
C THR A 9 -1.04 33.60 43.03
N LEU A 10 -0.40 33.13 44.11
CA LEU A 10 0.13 31.77 44.20
C LEU A 10 -0.98 30.70 44.27
N GLU A 11 -2.05 30.95 45.02
CA GLU A 11 -3.21 30.06 45.09
C GLU A 11 -3.93 29.97 43.75
N LYS A 12 -4.11 31.09 43.06
CA LYS A 12 -4.74 31.13 41.73
C LYS A 12 -3.87 30.44 40.68
N ALA A 13 -2.55 30.63 40.71
CA ALA A 13 -1.63 29.93 39.83
C ALA A 13 -1.66 28.41 40.07
N ARG A 14 -1.68 27.97 41.33
CA ARG A 14 -1.84 26.56 41.69
C ARG A 14 -3.17 25.97 41.20
N ALA A 15 -4.27 26.71 41.34
CA ALA A 15 -5.58 26.31 40.83
C ALA A 15 -5.60 26.16 39.29
N MET A 16 -4.77 26.94 38.59
CA MET A 16 -4.57 26.85 37.14
C MET A 16 -3.53 25.79 36.73
N GLY A 17 -3.02 24.98 37.66
CA GLY A 17 -2.02 23.96 37.37
C GLY A 17 -0.66 24.55 37.00
N LEU A 18 -0.33 25.75 37.48
CA LEU A 18 0.95 26.42 37.26
C LEU A 18 1.79 26.35 38.54
N LYS A 19 3.08 26.14 38.37
CA LYS A 19 4.10 26.18 39.42
C LYS A 19 5.12 27.27 39.08
N LEU A 20 5.67 27.91 40.10
CA LEU A 20 6.78 28.84 39.89
C LEU A 20 8.04 28.03 39.55
N SER A 21 8.75 28.43 38.50
CA SER A 21 10.04 27.87 38.10
C SER A 21 11.08 28.06 39.22
N SER A 22 12.13 27.23 39.23
CA SER A 22 13.19 27.26 40.24
C SER A 22 13.97 28.58 40.27
N ASP A 23 13.92 29.35 39.18
CA ASP A 23 14.50 30.68 39.07
C ASP A 23 13.56 31.80 39.58
N GLY A 24 12.33 31.46 39.97
CA GLY A 24 11.33 32.37 40.53
C GLY A 24 10.76 33.40 39.56
N LYS A 25 11.09 33.32 38.27
CA LYS A 25 10.78 34.37 37.29
C LYS A 25 9.67 34.00 36.31
N THR A 26 9.43 32.71 36.11
CA THR A 26 8.44 32.21 35.16
C THR A 26 7.49 31.22 35.80
N TRP A 27 6.24 31.24 35.35
CA TRP A 27 5.24 30.24 35.70
C TRP A 27 5.30 29.11 34.67
N VAL A 28 5.52 27.89 35.14
CA VAL A 28 5.58 26.69 34.32
C VAL A 28 4.38 25.81 34.60
N PRO A 29 3.78 25.16 33.58
CA PRO A 29 2.76 24.13 33.80
C PRO A 29 3.30 23.05 34.73
N ASN A 30 2.46 22.64 35.68
CA ASN A 30 2.78 21.53 36.57
C ASN A 30 2.76 20.24 35.73
N ASP A 31 3.79 19.39 35.87
CA ASP A 31 3.97 18.18 35.06
C ASP A 31 2.79 17.20 35.16
N GLU A 32 1.93 17.29 36.18
CA GLU A 32 0.70 16.49 36.27
C GLU A 32 -0.36 16.88 35.22
N MET A 33 -0.22 18.04 34.58
CA MET A 33 -1.07 18.52 33.49
C MET A 33 -0.43 18.29 32.12
N VAL A 34 0.37 17.22 31.96
CA VAL A 34 0.69 16.68 30.63
C VAL A 34 -0.62 16.11 30.06
N VAL A 35 -1.43 16.99 29.49
CA VAL A 35 -2.55 16.63 28.64
C VAL A 35 -1.96 15.68 27.60
N GLN A 36 -2.35 14.42 27.68
CA GLN A 36 -2.05 13.43 26.66
C GLN A 36 -2.46 14.06 25.33
N LEU A 37 -1.48 14.46 24.52
CA LEU A 37 -1.77 14.90 23.17
C LEU A 37 -2.55 13.77 22.51
N PRO A 38 -3.70 14.04 21.87
CA PRO A 38 -4.39 13.00 21.13
C PRO A 38 -3.39 12.47 20.11
N VAL A 39 -2.99 11.21 20.30
CA VAL A 39 -2.07 10.52 19.40
C VAL A 39 -2.74 10.58 18.04
N LYS A 40 -2.23 11.47 17.18
CA LYS A 40 -2.66 11.57 15.79
C LYS A 40 -2.49 10.16 15.24
N PRO A 41 -3.57 9.44 14.85
CA PRO A 41 -3.39 8.12 14.30
C PRO A 41 -2.48 8.30 13.10
N LYS A 42 -1.32 7.65 13.12
CA LYS A 42 -0.47 7.54 11.94
C LYS A 42 -1.36 6.91 10.88
N THR A 43 -1.87 7.74 9.97
CA THR A 43 -2.42 7.30 8.71
C THR A 43 -1.26 6.64 7.99
N ASN A 44 -1.11 5.34 8.24
CA ASN A 44 -0.48 4.45 7.31
C ASN A 44 -1.34 4.56 6.06
N GLU A 45 -0.98 5.47 5.16
CA GLU A 45 -1.44 5.51 3.79
C GLU A 45 -0.94 4.20 3.15
N ALA A 46 -1.61 3.10 3.49
CA ALA A 46 -1.55 1.87 2.74
C ALA A 46 -2.14 2.26 1.39
N THR A 47 -1.25 2.47 0.41
CA THR A 47 -1.57 2.72 -0.98
C THR A 47 -2.46 1.55 -1.42
N GLY A 48 -3.76 1.79 -1.36
CA GLY A 48 -4.79 0.75 -1.30
C GLY A 48 -5.08 0.19 -2.68
N ILE A 49 -4.10 -0.48 -3.28
CA ILE A 49 -4.43 -1.48 -4.30
C ILE A 49 -5.07 -2.62 -3.52
N SER A 50 -6.41 -2.65 -3.52
CA SER A 50 -7.16 -3.72 -2.89
C SER A 50 -6.61 -5.06 -3.38
N LEU A 51 -6.31 -5.97 -2.45
CA LEU A 51 -5.81 -7.32 -2.75
C LEU A 51 -6.74 -8.05 -3.75
N SER A 52 -8.02 -7.68 -3.80
CA SER A 52 -9.00 -8.17 -4.77
C SER A 52 -8.70 -7.74 -6.21
N ILE A 53 -8.24 -6.51 -6.41
CA ILE A 53 -7.87 -5.97 -7.73
C ILE A 53 -6.64 -6.71 -8.24
N LEU A 54 -5.61 -6.85 -7.40
CA LEU A 54 -4.39 -7.59 -7.77
C LEU A 54 -4.68 -9.04 -8.14
N LYS A 55 -5.55 -9.72 -7.37
CA LYS A 55 -6.00 -11.09 -7.67
C LYS A 55 -6.76 -11.17 -9.00
N GLY A 56 -7.63 -10.21 -9.29
CA GLY A 56 -8.35 -10.12 -10.55
C GLY A 56 -7.41 -10.01 -11.75
N PHE A 57 -6.44 -9.09 -11.70
CA PHE A 57 -5.44 -8.93 -12.75
C PHE A 57 -4.56 -10.17 -12.93
N ALA A 58 -4.16 -10.82 -11.84
CA ALA A 58 -3.37 -12.05 -11.90
C ALA A 58 -4.11 -13.19 -12.62
N ILE A 59 -5.41 -13.38 -12.34
CA ILE A 59 -6.22 -14.42 -12.99
C ILE A 59 -6.35 -14.13 -14.49
N VAL A 60 -6.69 -12.90 -14.87
CA VAL A 60 -6.80 -12.52 -16.29
C VAL A 60 -5.49 -12.74 -17.02
N PHE A 61 -4.37 -12.36 -16.41
CA PHE A 61 -3.04 -12.54 -16.99
C PHE A 61 -2.70 -14.03 -17.21
N ILE A 62 -2.99 -14.89 -16.23
CA ILE A 62 -2.78 -16.34 -16.36
C ILE A 62 -3.62 -16.92 -17.50
N VAL A 63 -4.90 -16.54 -17.60
CA VAL A 63 -5.79 -17.02 -18.67
C VAL A 63 -5.27 -16.61 -20.04
N VAL A 64 -4.80 -15.37 -20.20
CA VAL A 64 -4.23 -14.87 -21.46
C VAL A 64 -2.98 -15.67 -21.86
N ILE A 65 -2.07 -15.94 -20.91
CA ILE A 65 -0.87 -16.75 -21.19
C ILE A 65 -1.25 -18.16 -21.63
N LEU A 66 -2.18 -18.82 -20.92
CA LEU A 66 -2.61 -20.17 -21.26
C LEU A 66 -3.28 -20.22 -22.64
N ALA A 67 -4.10 -19.23 -22.98
CA ALA A 67 -4.72 -19.12 -24.29
C ALA A 67 -3.67 -18.91 -25.39
N ALA A 68 -2.70 -18.01 -25.18
CA ALA A 68 -1.62 -17.77 -26.13
C ALA A 68 -0.76 -19.02 -26.36
N PHE A 69 -0.41 -19.74 -25.29
CA PHE A 69 0.34 -21.00 -25.39
C PHE A 69 -0.43 -22.07 -26.15
N SER A 70 -1.74 -22.20 -25.87
CA SER A 70 -2.61 -23.16 -26.56
C SER A 70 -2.73 -22.84 -28.05
N LEU A 71 -2.90 -21.58 -28.42
CA LEU A 71 -2.96 -21.13 -29.82
C LEU A 71 -1.63 -21.36 -30.54
N PHE A 72 -0.51 -21.09 -29.87
CA PHE A 72 0.82 -21.33 -30.43
C PHE A 72 1.05 -22.82 -30.70
N SER A 73 0.72 -23.68 -29.73
CA SER A 73 0.83 -25.13 -29.90
C SER A 73 -0.05 -25.64 -31.04
N LEU A 74 -1.28 -25.13 -31.16
CA LEU A 74 -2.20 -25.51 -32.24
C LEU A 74 -1.68 -25.08 -33.62
N PHE A 75 -1.04 -23.91 -33.69
CA PHE A 75 -0.39 -23.42 -34.91
C PHE A 75 0.81 -24.30 -35.28
N GLU A 76 1.65 -24.67 -34.33
CA GLU A 76 2.83 -25.53 -34.55
C GLU A 76 2.42 -26.91 -35.06
N THR A 77 1.45 -27.57 -34.40
CA THR A 77 0.94 -28.87 -34.85
C THR A 77 0.25 -28.78 -36.22
N GLY A 78 -0.48 -27.69 -36.48
CA GLY A 78 -1.10 -27.44 -37.78
C GLY A 78 -0.06 -27.26 -38.90
N LEU A 79 1.01 -26.52 -38.61
CA LEU A 79 2.11 -26.32 -39.55
C LEU A 79 2.85 -27.63 -39.85
N GLU A 80 3.13 -28.44 -38.83
CA GLU A 80 3.73 -29.77 -39.01
C GLU A 80 2.86 -30.67 -39.90
N LEU A 81 1.54 -30.66 -39.70
CA LEU A 81 0.61 -31.45 -40.50
C LEU A 81 0.59 -31.01 -41.97
N VAL A 82 0.57 -29.69 -42.22
CA VAL A 82 0.60 -29.13 -43.58
C VAL A 82 1.93 -29.44 -44.26
N CYS A 83 3.07 -29.23 -43.58
CA CYS A 83 4.39 -29.58 -44.08
C CYS A 83 4.51 -31.07 -44.38
N GLY A 84 4.04 -31.94 -43.48
CA GLY A 84 4.00 -33.39 -43.69
C GLY A 84 3.18 -33.78 -44.91
N PHE A 85 2.00 -33.16 -45.09
CA PHE A 85 1.15 -33.40 -46.26
C PHE A 85 1.85 -32.98 -47.58
N ILE A 86 2.50 -31.82 -47.59
CA ILE A 86 3.28 -31.35 -48.75
C ILE A 86 4.42 -32.32 -49.07
N LEU A 87 5.15 -32.81 -48.07
CA LEU A 87 6.22 -33.79 -48.27
C LEU A 87 5.69 -35.11 -48.83
N ILE A 88 4.53 -35.58 -48.37
CA ILE A 88 3.88 -36.79 -48.91
C ILE A 88 3.50 -36.58 -50.38
N LEU A 89 2.94 -35.42 -50.75
CA LEU A 89 2.61 -35.12 -52.14
C LEU A 89 3.86 -35.06 -53.04
N LEU A 90 4.94 -34.44 -52.54
CA LEU A 90 6.21 -34.36 -53.27
C LEU A 90 6.90 -35.72 -53.39
N ALA A 91 6.88 -36.54 -52.33
CA ALA A 91 7.49 -37.87 -52.32
C ALA A 91 6.67 -38.90 -53.12
N GLY A 92 5.34 -38.82 -53.06
CA GLY A 92 4.42 -39.69 -53.79
C GLY A 92 4.24 -39.32 -55.27
N GLY A 93 4.55 -38.07 -55.65
CA GLY A 93 4.53 -37.60 -57.04
C GLY A 93 5.73 -38.06 -57.89
N GLY A 94 6.72 -38.73 -57.29
CA GLY A 94 7.96 -39.14 -57.96
C GLY A 94 7.99 -40.57 -58.51
N SER A 95 6.92 -41.36 -58.38
CA SER A 95 6.87 -42.76 -58.85
C SER A 95 5.95 -42.97 -60.06
N GLY A 96 5.93 -42.02 -60.99
CA GLY A 96 5.34 -42.18 -62.32
C GLY A 96 6.39 -41.89 -63.39
N PHE A 97 6.60 -42.87 -64.28
CA PHE A 97 7.24 -42.83 -65.59
C PHE A 97 7.58 -41.45 -66.18
#